data_AF-A0A7S2YXU0-F1
#
_entry.id   AF-A0A7S2YXU0-F1
#
_cell.length_a   1.000
_cell.length_b   1.000
_cell.length_c   1.000
_cell.angle_alpha   90.00
_cell.angle_beta   90.00
_cell.angle_gamma   90.00
#
_symmetry.space_group_name_H-M   'P 1'
#
loop_
_entity.id
_entity.type
_entity.pdbx_description
1 polymer ?
#
loop_
_entity_poly.entity_id
_entity_poly.type
_entity_poly.pdbx_seq_one_letter_code
_entity_poly.pdbx_strand_id
1 'polypeptide(L)'
;SARQDVTAARHLLVTTGNDSNVRQDKVVRVNSTVILDEEKEGLTGVGLMFCVDLLRGVTHSLLEHGYIESHTHLVPRHVQLAEYGGDDGEHYVSHLDACLTSVWEMGLQSYMQSRDARGRVLTCILYLNPSDWDVETSGGALS
;
A
#
# COMPACT_ATOMS: atom_id res chain seq x y z
N SER A 1 -16.13 -5.79 -8.32
CA SER A 1 -14.96 -6.62 -7.91
C SER A 1 -13.81 -5.69 -7.54
N ALA A 2 -12.81 -6.12 -6.76
CA ALA A 2 -11.74 -5.21 -6.29
C ALA A 2 -11.05 -4.45 -7.45
N ARG A 3 -10.86 -5.07 -8.61
CA ARG A 3 -10.29 -4.40 -9.81
C ARG A 3 -11.19 -3.29 -10.37
N GLN A 4 -12.50 -3.52 -10.41
CA GLN A 4 -13.47 -2.49 -10.83
C GLN A 4 -13.46 -1.32 -9.85
N ASP A 5 -13.36 -1.61 -8.56
CA ASP A 5 -13.29 -0.60 -7.50
C ASP A 5 -12.01 0.24 -7.62
N VAL A 6 -10.86 -0.37 -7.94
CA VAL A 6 -9.61 0.35 -8.24
C VAL A 6 -9.75 1.25 -9.46
N THR A 7 -10.37 0.76 -10.54
CA THR A 7 -10.60 1.55 -11.76
C THR A 7 -11.44 2.79 -11.46
N ALA A 8 -12.47 2.63 -10.63
CA ALA A 8 -13.28 3.74 -10.16
C ALA A 8 -12.51 4.72 -9.27
N ALA A 9 -11.68 4.21 -8.36
CA ALA A 9 -10.87 5.01 -7.43
C ALA A 9 -9.64 5.66 -8.08
N ARG A 10 -9.34 5.35 -9.35
CA ARG A 10 -8.14 5.82 -10.06
C ARG A 10 -7.95 7.34 -10.03
N HIS A 11 -9.05 8.09 -10.08
CA HIS A 11 -9.04 9.55 -10.01
C HIS A 11 -8.57 10.12 -8.66
N LEU A 12 -8.54 9.30 -7.61
CA LEU A 12 -8.04 9.67 -6.27
C LEU A 12 -6.53 9.43 -6.13
N LEU A 13 -5.89 8.74 -7.08
CA LEU A 13 -4.47 8.49 -7.06
C LEU A 13 -3.71 9.78 -7.35
N VAL A 14 -2.77 10.10 -6.47
CA VAL A 14 -1.91 11.28 -6.61
C VAL A 14 -0.49 10.81 -6.81
N THR A 15 0.21 11.40 -7.78
CA THR A 15 1.66 11.19 -7.93
C THR A 15 2.36 11.74 -6.69
N THR A 16 3.05 10.89 -5.94
CA THR A 16 3.83 11.36 -4.78
C THR A 16 5.07 12.10 -5.26
N GLY A 17 5.02 13.44 -5.21
CA GLY A 17 6.14 14.30 -5.62
C GLY A 17 7.32 14.36 -4.65
N ASN A 18 7.39 13.48 -3.64
CA ASN A 18 8.27 13.69 -2.48
C ASN A 18 9.61 12.93 -2.47
N ASP A 19 9.91 12.12 -3.49
CA ASP A 19 11.28 11.62 -3.68
C ASP A 19 11.54 11.47 -5.18
N SER A 20 12.02 12.54 -5.82
CA SER A 20 12.24 12.62 -7.26
C SER A 20 13.16 11.54 -7.86
N ASN A 21 13.81 10.74 -7.03
CA ASN A 21 14.69 9.64 -7.45
C ASN A 21 14.34 8.25 -6.90
N VAL A 22 13.39 8.10 -5.96
CA VAL A 22 13.14 6.79 -5.30
C VAL A 22 11.80 6.19 -5.70
N ARG A 23 10.80 7.04 -5.94
CA ARG A 23 9.41 6.61 -5.99
C ARG A 23 8.64 7.40 -7.04
N GLN A 24 8.27 6.73 -8.13
CA GLN A 24 7.54 7.33 -9.24
C GLN A 24 6.13 6.75 -9.43
N ASP A 25 5.54 6.15 -8.38
CA ASP A 25 4.20 5.57 -8.42
C ASP A 25 3.09 6.60 -8.11
N LYS A 26 1.87 6.26 -8.54
CA LYS A 26 0.65 6.97 -8.12
C LYS A 26 0.03 6.24 -6.96
N VAL A 27 -0.20 6.94 -5.85
CA VAL A 27 -0.71 6.32 -4.62
C VAL A 27 -1.87 7.07 -4.00
N VAL A 28 -2.69 6.32 -3.27
CA VAL A 28 -3.67 6.87 -2.34
C VAL A 28 -3.72 6.01 -1.08
N ARG A 29 -3.91 6.66 0.07
CA ARG A 29 -4.16 5.97 1.33
C ARG A 29 -5.64 5.66 1.41
N VAL A 30 -5.95 4.37 1.37
CA VAL A 30 -7.30 3.84 1.45
C VAL A 30 -7.58 3.43 2.88
N ASN A 31 -8.70 3.89 3.43
CA ASN A 31 -9.24 3.38 4.69
C ASN A 31 -10.72 3.08 4.50
N SER A 32 -11.35 2.47 5.51
CA SER A 32 -12.76 2.09 5.50
C SER A 32 -13.74 3.24 5.28
N THR A 33 -13.30 4.49 5.41
CA THR A 33 -14.15 5.68 5.32
C THR A 33 -13.91 6.51 4.05
N VAL A 34 -12.74 6.41 3.41
CA VAL A 34 -12.33 7.26 2.27
C VAL A 34 -12.94 6.80 0.93
N ILE A 35 -13.39 5.55 0.81
CA ILE A 35 -14.03 5.05 -0.41
C ILE A 35 -15.54 5.36 -0.44
N LEU A 36 -16.12 5.78 0.68
CA LEU A 36 -17.56 6.01 0.85
C LEU A 36 -17.95 7.48 0.58
N ASP A 37 -17.44 8.09 -0.48
CA ASP A 37 -18.01 9.36 -0.95
C ASP A 37 -19.26 9.03 -1.78
N GLU A 38 -20.40 9.02 -1.08
CA GLU A 38 -21.71 8.50 -1.49
C GLU A 38 -22.38 9.25 -2.67
N GLU A 39 -21.73 10.27 -3.26
CA GLU A 39 -22.35 11.12 -4.29
C GLU A 39 -22.20 10.60 -5.74
N LYS A 40 -21.43 9.54 -5.98
CA LYS A 40 -21.41 8.86 -7.30
C LYS A 40 -22.07 7.50 -7.20
N GLU A 41 -23.37 7.49 -7.53
CA GLU A 41 -24.21 6.31 -7.68
C GLU A 41 -23.46 5.12 -8.30
N GLY A 42 -23.25 4.05 -7.52
CA GLY A 42 -23.00 2.70 -8.06
C GLY A 42 -21.69 2.00 -7.68
N LEU A 43 -20.77 2.63 -6.95
CA LEU A 43 -19.47 2.01 -6.61
C LEU A 43 -19.31 1.87 -5.10
N THR A 44 -19.73 0.73 -4.57
CA THR A 44 -19.71 0.47 -3.11
C THR A 44 -18.31 0.21 -2.55
N GLY A 45 -17.27 0.13 -3.39
CA GLY A 45 -15.89 -0.12 -2.96
C GLY A 45 -15.68 -1.44 -2.21
N VAL A 46 -16.70 -2.30 -2.16
CA VAL A 46 -16.77 -3.48 -1.28
C VAL A 46 -15.68 -4.48 -1.58
N GLY A 47 -15.32 -4.67 -2.85
CA GLY A 47 -14.24 -5.58 -3.23
C GLY A 47 -12.89 -5.09 -2.73
N LEU A 48 -12.60 -3.80 -2.91
CA LEU A 48 -11.37 -3.19 -2.39
C LEU A 48 -11.35 -3.19 -0.84
N MET A 49 -12.50 -3.00 -0.20
CA MET A 49 -12.61 -3.12 1.25
C MET A 49 -12.33 -4.52 1.77
N PHE A 50 -12.82 -5.55 1.08
CA PHE A 50 -12.49 -6.94 1.42
C PHE A 50 -10.98 -7.21 1.33
N CYS A 51 -10.30 -6.64 0.31
CA CYS A 51 -8.84 -6.72 0.21
C CYS A 51 -8.13 -6.04 1.38
N VAL A 52 -8.63 -4.88 1.83
CA VAL A 52 -8.09 -4.17 3.01
C VAL A 52 -8.25 -5.04 4.26
N ASP A 53 -9.42 -5.62 4.48
CA ASP A 53 -9.67 -6.48 5.66
C ASP A 53 -8.84 -7.76 5.61
N LEU A 54 -8.67 -8.37 4.43
CA LEU A 54 -7.79 -9.52 4.22
C LEU A 54 -6.34 -9.19 4.62
N LEU A 55 -5.79 -8.08 4.12
CA LEU A 55 -4.42 -7.65 4.43
C LEU A 55 -4.23 -7.39 5.94
N ARG A 56 -5.23 -6.82 6.59
CA ARG A 56 -5.21 -6.59 8.04
C ARG A 56 -5.32 -7.88 8.84
N GLY A 57 -6.05 -8.87 8.31
CA GLY A 57 -6.19 -10.20 8.89
C GLY A 57 -4.91 -11.03 8.89
N VAL A 58 -3.95 -10.76 7.99
CA VAL A 58 -2.69 -11.52 7.91
C VAL A 58 -1.94 -11.53 9.25
N THR A 59 -1.92 -10.40 9.97
CA THR A 59 -1.24 -10.33 11.28
C THR A 59 -1.89 -11.28 12.29
N HIS A 60 -3.22 -11.39 12.27
CA HIS A 60 -3.95 -12.32 13.14
C HIS A 60 -3.59 -13.77 12.82
N SER A 61 -3.58 -14.15 11.54
CA SER A 61 -3.21 -15.51 11.11
C SER A 61 -1.76 -15.86 11.47
N LEU A 62 -0.83 -14.92 11.32
CA LEU A 62 0.58 -15.16 11.68
C LEU A 62 0.77 -15.36 13.20
N LEU A 63 0.01 -14.63 14.02
CA LEU A 63 -0.02 -14.84 15.48
C LEU A 63 -0.59 -16.20 15.84
N GLU A 64 -1.74 -16.57 15.27
CA GLU A 64 -2.43 -17.83 15.55
C GLU A 64 -1.55 -19.06 15.25
N HIS A 65 -0.73 -18.98 14.21
CA HIS A 65 0.16 -20.06 13.79
C HIS A 65 1.58 -19.97 14.40
N GLY A 66 1.83 -19.01 15.30
CA GLY A 66 3.10 -18.88 16.02
C GLY A 66 4.28 -18.40 15.18
N TYR A 67 4.02 -17.74 14.04
CA TYR A 67 5.09 -17.18 13.18
C TYR A 67 5.68 -15.88 13.72
N ILE A 68 5.04 -15.25 14.71
CA ILE A 68 5.46 -14.02 15.36
C ILE A 68 5.23 -14.10 16.87
N GLU A 69 6.27 -13.80 17.66
CA GLU A 69 6.27 -13.94 19.13
C GLU A 69 5.97 -12.62 19.87
N SER A 70 5.61 -11.55 19.15
CA SER A 70 5.45 -10.22 19.76
C SER A 70 4.11 -10.07 20.47
N HIS A 71 4.12 -9.30 21.57
CA HIS A 71 2.96 -9.12 22.44
C HIS A 71 2.03 -8.00 21.93
N THR A 72 2.47 -7.17 20.98
CA THR A 72 1.66 -6.06 20.44
C THR A 72 2.07 -5.72 19.02
N HIS A 73 1.18 -5.97 18.07
CA HIS A 73 1.33 -5.56 16.68
C HIS A 73 0.40 -4.38 16.39
N LEU A 74 0.96 -3.30 15.85
CA LEU A 74 0.18 -2.17 15.36
C LEU A 74 -0.11 -2.37 13.88
N VAL A 75 -1.35 -2.74 13.56
CA VAL A 75 -1.82 -2.84 12.18
C VAL A 75 -2.35 -1.46 11.75
N PRO A 76 -1.78 -0.84 10.70
CA PRO A 76 -2.27 0.45 10.19
C PRO A 76 -3.77 0.40 9.85
N ARG A 77 -4.48 1.49 10.15
CA ARG A 77 -5.90 1.63 9.79
C ARG A 77 -6.12 1.89 8.30
N HIS A 78 -5.07 2.32 7.61
CA HIS A 78 -5.09 2.61 6.19
C HIS A 78 -4.11 1.68 5.47
N VAL A 79 -4.46 1.31 4.24
CA VAL A 79 -3.62 0.55 3.33
C VAL A 79 -3.28 1.46 2.15
N GLN A 80 -2.12 1.26 1.54
CA GLN A 80 -1.73 2.00 0.36
C GLN A 80 -2.23 1.27 -0.88
N LEU A 81 -3.03 1.97 -1.71
CA LEU A 81 -3.28 1.56 -3.08
C LEU A 81 -2.26 2.26 -3.97
N ALA A 82 -1.59 1.49 -4.82
CA ALA A 82 -0.56 1.97 -5.74
C ALA A 82 -0.86 1.49 -7.16
N GLU A 83 -0.59 2.35 -8.14
CA GLU A 83 -0.62 2.03 -9.56
C GLU A 83 0.72 2.42 -10.19
N TYR A 84 1.22 1.54 -11.06
CA TYR A 84 2.43 1.76 -11.86
C TYR A 84 2.01 1.82 -13.33
N GLY A 85 2.24 2.97 -13.96
CA GLY A 85 1.76 3.32 -15.29
C GLY A 85 2.43 2.58 -16.45
N GLY A 86 3.56 1.91 -16.22
CA GLY A 86 4.23 1.07 -17.22
C GLY A 86 5.02 1.81 -18.32
N ASP A 87 4.90 3.14 -18.42
CA ASP A 87 5.59 3.97 -19.44
C ASP A 87 7.08 4.23 -19.11
N ASP A 88 7.86 3.19 -18.77
CA ASP A 88 9.32 3.19 -18.50
C ASP A 88 9.84 4.14 -17.38
N GLY A 89 8.98 4.95 -16.77
CA GLY A 89 9.34 5.87 -15.68
C GLY A 89 9.01 5.34 -14.28
N GLU A 90 7.85 4.71 -14.12
CA GLU A 90 7.33 4.40 -12.79
C GLU A 90 7.97 3.13 -12.21
N HIS A 91 8.99 3.32 -11.37
CA HIS A 91 9.66 2.24 -10.66
C HIS A 91 9.85 2.60 -9.19
N TYR A 92 10.14 1.58 -8.40
CA TYR A 92 10.59 1.72 -7.03
C TYR A 92 12.06 1.32 -6.97
N VAL A 93 12.92 2.24 -6.51
CA VAL A 93 14.33 1.91 -6.30
C VAL A 93 14.45 0.97 -5.10
N SER A 94 15.49 0.14 -5.09
CA SER A 94 15.77 -0.75 -3.95
C SER A 94 15.82 0.04 -2.64
N HIS A 95 14.97 -0.35 -1.68
CA HIS A 95 14.81 0.32 -0.41
C HIS A 95 14.36 -0.67 0.67
N LEU A 96 14.47 -0.24 1.92
CA LEU A 96 13.84 -0.94 3.05
C LEU A 96 12.45 -0.36 3.29
N ASP A 97 11.46 -1.23 3.42
CA ASP A 97 10.12 -0.85 3.87
C ASP A 97 10.08 -0.29 5.30
N ALA A 98 11.09 -0.65 6.11
CA ALA A 98 11.24 -0.19 7.48
C ALA A 98 12.08 1.10 7.55
N CYS A 99 11.54 2.10 8.23
CA CYS A 99 12.29 3.29 8.62
C CYS A 99 13.09 3.00 9.88
N LEU A 100 14.39 2.77 9.73
CA LEU A 100 15.34 2.55 10.83
C LEU A 100 16.02 3.84 11.31
N THR A 101 15.84 4.94 10.57
CA THR A 101 16.43 6.25 10.86
C THR A 101 15.89 6.86 12.15
N SER A 102 16.77 7.46 12.95
CA SER A 102 16.40 8.08 14.22
C SER A 102 15.74 9.45 14.02
N VAL A 103 15.00 9.92 15.04
CA VAL A 103 14.40 11.27 15.05
C VAL A 103 15.44 12.39 14.86
N TRP A 104 16.67 12.15 15.30
CA TRP A 104 17.76 13.13 15.22
C TRP A 104 18.27 13.32 13.79
N GLU A 105 18.27 12.25 12.99
CA GLU A 105 18.77 12.29 11.61
C GLU A 105 17.72 12.82 10.64
N MET A 106 16.45 12.48 10.82
CA MET A 106 15.37 12.88 9.90
C MET A 106 14.60 14.13 10.33
N GLY A 107 14.76 14.56 11.59
CA GLY A 107 13.96 15.62 12.20
C GLY A 107 12.58 15.15 12.64
N LEU A 108 11.99 15.87 13.60
CA LEU A 108 10.74 15.46 14.26
C LEU A 108 9.56 15.28 13.29
N GLN A 109 9.41 16.19 12.32
CA GLN A 109 8.28 16.17 11.39
C GLN A 109 8.32 14.92 10.50
N SER A 110 9.44 14.69 9.82
CA SER A 110 9.63 13.51 8.96
C SER A 110 9.56 12.23 9.79
N TYR A 111 10.14 12.25 11.00
CA TYR A 111 10.02 11.13 11.92
C TYR A 111 8.56 10.81 12.15
N MET A 112 7.74 11.77 12.58
CA MET A 112 6.30 11.57 12.84
C MET A 112 5.54 11.09 11.60
N GLN A 113 5.85 11.59 10.41
CA GLN A 113 5.23 11.17 9.15
C GLN A 113 5.54 9.72 8.78
N SER A 114 6.73 9.21 9.13
CA SER A 114 7.14 7.82 8.88
C SER A 114 6.59 6.81 9.87
N ARG A 115 5.59 7.15 10.69
CA ARG A 115 5.05 6.30 11.76
C ARG A 115 4.73 4.86 11.31
N ASP A 116 4.14 4.70 10.13
CA ASP A 116 3.71 3.40 9.61
C ASP A 116 4.88 2.58 9.02
N ALA A 117 6.06 3.18 8.87
CA ALA A 117 7.30 2.53 8.44
C ALA A 117 8.25 2.25 9.61
N ARG A 118 8.16 3.00 10.72
CA ARG A 118 9.05 2.81 11.88
C ARG A 118 8.78 1.49 12.57
N GLY A 119 9.83 0.67 12.71
CA GLY A 119 9.72 -0.64 13.35
C GLY A 119 8.78 -1.60 12.61
N ARG A 120 8.59 -1.40 11.30
CA ARG A 120 7.81 -2.33 10.47
C ARG A 120 8.51 -3.68 10.45
N VAL A 121 7.77 -4.73 10.83
CA VAL A 121 8.26 -6.12 10.85
C VAL A 121 7.65 -6.97 9.74
N LEU A 122 6.58 -6.49 9.11
CA LEU A 122 5.83 -7.19 8.07
C LEU A 122 5.35 -6.20 7.03
N THR A 123 5.56 -6.54 5.75
CA THR A 123 4.91 -5.90 4.61
C THR A 123 4.06 -6.96 3.90
N CYS A 124 2.80 -6.64 3.63
CA CYS A 124 1.90 -7.49 2.85
C CYS A 124 1.47 -6.71 1.61
N ILE A 125 1.63 -7.33 0.43
CA ILE A 125 1.22 -6.76 -0.85
C ILE A 125 0.21 -7.70 -1.49
N LEU A 126 -0.93 -7.15 -1.93
CA LEU A 126 -1.91 -7.88 -2.71
C LEU A 126 -1.96 -7.29 -4.12
N TYR A 127 -1.53 -8.08 -5.10
CA TYR A 127 -1.59 -7.68 -6.50
C TYR A 127 -3.00 -7.81 -7.04
N LEU A 128 -3.50 -6.73 -7.65
CA LEU A 128 -4.79 -6.68 -8.33
C LEU A 128 -4.66 -6.64 -9.86
N ASN A 129 -3.46 -6.96 -10.39
CA ASN A 129 -3.18 -7.04 -11.83
C ASN A 129 -4.16 -8.01 -12.52
N PRO A 130 -4.44 -7.83 -13.83
CA PRO A 130 -5.13 -8.82 -14.65
C PRO A 130 -4.57 -10.24 -14.48
N SER A 131 -5.41 -11.26 -14.66
CA SER A 131 -5.02 -12.68 -14.47
C SER A 131 -3.99 -13.18 -15.49
N ASP A 132 -3.90 -12.49 -16.61
CA ASP A 132 -2.99 -12.70 -17.72
C ASP A 132 -1.76 -11.77 -17.65
N TRP A 133 -1.47 -11.18 -16.49
CA TRP A 133 -0.26 -10.37 -16.31
C TRP A 133 1.00 -11.22 -16.52
N ASP A 134 1.80 -10.84 -17.51
CA ASP A 134 3.08 -11.45 -17.82
C ASP A 134 4.22 -10.48 -17.49
N VAL A 135 5.11 -10.92 -16.60
CA VAL A 135 6.27 -10.15 -16.16
C VAL A 135 7.29 -9.98 -17.29
N GLU A 136 7.41 -10.95 -18.19
CA GLU A 136 8.40 -10.88 -19.27
C GLU A 136 8.03 -9.83 -20.31
N THR A 137 6.73 -9.62 -20.55
CA THR A 137 6.25 -8.58 -21.49
C THR A 137 6.00 -7.24 -20.83
N SER A 138 5.52 -7.23 -19.58
CA SER A 138 4.97 -6.04 -18.92
C SER A 138 5.83 -5.54 -17.75
N GLY A 139 6.88 -6.28 -17.37
CA GLY A 139 7.71 -5.97 -16.22
C GLY A 139 6.96 -6.02 -14.89
N GLY A 140 7.35 -5.14 -13.96
CA GLY A 140 6.68 -4.96 -12.66
C GLY A 140 6.95 -6.07 -11.63
N ALA A 141 8.04 -6.83 -11.78
CA ALA A 141 8.46 -7.82 -10.80
C ALA A 141 8.88 -7.14 -9.48
N LEU A 142 8.54 -7.79 -8.35
CA LEU A 142 9.13 -7.46 -7.05
C LEU A 142 10.50 -8.15 -6.96
N SER A 143 11.55 -7.36 -6.81
CA SER A 143 12.95 -7.80 -6.78
C SER A 143 13.65 -7.42 -5.49
#